data_AF-K4QV25-F1
#
_entry.id   AF-K4QV25-F1
#
_cell.length_a   1.000
_cell.length_b   1.000
_cell.length_c   1.000
_cell.angle_alpha   90.00
_cell.angle_beta   90.00
_cell.angle_gamma   90.00
#
_symmetry.space_group_name_H-M   'P 1'
#
loop_
_entity.id
_entity.type
_entity.pdbx_description
1 polymer ?
#
loop_
_entity_poly.entity_id
_entity_poly.type
_entity_poly.pdbx_seq_one_letter_code
_entity_poly.pdbx_strand_id
1 'polypeptide(L)'
;MEMQAVEAARRWLAEQGVSQVREGWVSDEKPGEVLTANEVAHSWAGDVFAEDLDVADQVRLAFGLLDLLDDYWVTCEIRFADESAEGPLPADVLWDGYRQRLEADRDVEAVTYSLWVDWFEDHTTSASAFAEVLGNDIDHVVNNRSEPALRRANRVLECSGPVRWPVKEPTYRTALRLPALHPALFKGLLASFHDVYGDLEPAGALALLDQLDLPTTTQHLAELRHVLAAGHSNHYRSPDAWDDATRSCS
;
A
#
# COMPACT_ATOMS: atom_id res chain seq x y z
N MET A 1 -8.02 19.61 4.96
CA MET A 1 -7.30 19.46 3.69
C MET A 1 -7.93 18.35 2.86
N GLU A 2 -8.11 17.14 3.40
CA GLU A 2 -8.82 16.01 2.74
C GLU A 2 -10.22 16.41 2.19
N MET A 3 -11.06 17.05 3.00
CA MET A 3 -12.37 17.54 2.56
C MET A 3 -12.31 18.60 1.44
N GLN A 4 -11.21 19.34 1.30
CA GLN A 4 -11.05 20.31 0.20
C GLN A 4 -10.67 19.62 -1.11
N ALA A 5 -9.85 18.57 -1.07
CA ALA A 5 -9.47 17.79 -2.25
C ALA A 5 -10.66 17.00 -2.80
N VAL A 6 -11.45 16.37 -1.92
CA VAL A 6 -12.69 15.67 -2.31
C VAL A 6 -13.68 16.61 -2.98
N GLU A 7 -13.88 17.81 -2.43
CA GLU A 7 -14.80 18.79 -3.02
C GLU A 7 -14.26 19.39 -4.34
N ALA A 8 -12.95 19.50 -4.49
CA ALA A 8 -12.33 19.85 -5.77
C ALA A 8 -12.58 18.76 -6.82
N ALA A 9 -12.35 17.48 -6.49
CA ALA A 9 -12.62 16.35 -7.37
C ALA A 9 -14.11 16.23 -7.73
N ARG A 10 -15.01 16.45 -6.76
CA ARG A 10 -16.46 16.47 -6.99
C ARG A 10 -16.85 17.59 -7.96
N ARG A 11 -16.29 18.79 -7.78
CA ARG A 11 -16.55 19.93 -8.68
C ARG A 11 -16.01 19.64 -10.07
N TRP A 12 -14.79 19.13 -10.16
CA TRP A 12 -14.16 18.77 -11.42
C TRP A 12 -15.00 17.72 -12.18
N LEU A 13 -15.42 16.63 -11.53
CA LEU A 13 -16.34 15.66 -12.14
C LEU A 13 -17.64 16.32 -12.64
N ALA A 14 -18.22 17.24 -11.86
CA ALA A 14 -19.43 17.95 -12.27
C ALA A 14 -19.20 18.87 -13.49
N GLU A 15 -18.02 19.46 -13.62
CA GLU A 15 -17.61 20.22 -14.81
C GLU A 15 -17.43 19.31 -16.03
N GLN A 16 -17.07 18.05 -15.83
CA GLN A 16 -17.07 16.99 -16.85
C GLN A 16 -18.47 16.38 -17.11
N GLY A 17 -19.54 16.95 -16.53
CA GLY A 17 -20.91 16.43 -16.68
C GLY A 17 -21.20 15.16 -15.89
N VAL A 18 -20.39 14.85 -14.87
CA VAL A 18 -20.55 13.68 -13.98
C VAL A 18 -20.95 14.12 -12.58
N SER A 19 -22.06 13.61 -12.06
CA SER A 19 -22.53 13.99 -10.72
C SER A 19 -22.95 12.79 -9.88
N GLN A 20 -22.74 12.92 -8.57
CA GLN A 20 -23.14 11.90 -7.60
C GLN A 20 -24.65 12.02 -7.31
N VAL A 21 -25.35 10.89 -7.40
CA VAL A 21 -26.75 10.74 -7.00
C VAL A 21 -26.85 9.69 -5.89
N ARG A 22 -28.06 9.50 -5.33
CA ARG A 22 -28.27 8.57 -4.21
C ARG A 22 -27.83 7.13 -4.52
N GLU A 23 -28.00 6.69 -5.77
CA GLU A 23 -27.79 5.30 -6.20
C GLU A 23 -26.44 5.06 -6.89
N GLY A 24 -25.58 6.09 -6.99
CA GLY A 24 -24.31 6.00 -7.71
C GLY A 24 -23.95 7.32 -8.38
N TRP A 25 -23.56 7.24 -9.64
CA TRP A 25 -23.13 8.38 -10.45
C TRP A 25 -23.95 8.46 -11.74
N VAL A 26 -24.13 9.65 -12.28
CA VAL A 26 -24.75 9.87 -13.60
C VAL A 26 -23.84 10.73 -14.46
N SER A 27 -23.88 10.53 -15.77
CA SER A 27 -23.13 11.29 -16.76
C SER A 27 -24.07 11.85 -17.83
N ASP A 28 -23.80 13.09 -18.26
CA ASP A 28 -24.51 13.73 -19.39
C ASP A 28 -24.31 12.96 -20.71
N GLU A 29 -23.22 12.19 -20.85
CA GLU A 29 -22.94 11.38 -22.04
C GLU A 29 -23.79 10.12 -22.13
N LYS A 30 -24.24 9.60 -20.97
CA LYS A 30 -25.09 8.41 -20.86
C LYS A 30 -26.35 8.69 -20.03
N PRO A 31 -27.28 9.52 -20.55
CA PRO A 31 -28.47 9.88 -19.80
C PRO A 31 -29.32 8.66 -19.42
N GLY A 32 -29.63 8.52 -18.13
CA GLY A 32 -30.50 7.46 -17.61
C GLY A 32 -29.78 6.18 -17.18
N GLU A 33 -28.46 6.11 -17.35
CA GLU A 33 -27.63 5.04 -16.79
C GLU A 33 -27.04 5.48 -15.45
N VAL A 34 -27.04 4.58 -14.46
CA VAL A 34 -26.38 4.79 -13.17
C VAL A 34 -25.04 4.07 -13.21
N LEU A 35 -23.96 4.85 -13.07
CA LEU A 35 -22.59 4.37 -13.07
C LEU A 35 -22.11 4.06 -11.65
N THR A 36 -21.26 3.04 -11.55
CA THR A 36 -20.50 2.69 -10.35
C THR A 36 -19.27 3.60 -10.18
N ALA A 37 -18.68 3.64 -8.98
CA ALA A 37 -17.43 4.36 -8.75
C ALA A 37 -16.29 3.85 -9.64
N ASN A 38 -16.21 2.53 -9.85
CA ASN A 38 -15.26 1.88 -10.75
C ASN A 38 -15.41 2.36 -12.20
N GLU A 39 -16.63 2.44 -12.72
CA GLU A 39 -16.88 2.95 -14.07
C GLU A 39 -16.51 4.43 -14.19
N VAL A 40 -16.73 5.21 -13.14
CA VAL A 40 -16.29 6.61 -13.11
C VAL A 40 -14.77 6.71 -13.08
N ALA A 41 -14.09 5.92 -12.24
CA ALA A 41 -12.64 5.91 -12.18
C ALA A 41 -12.02 5.55 -13.54
N HIS A 42 -12.51 4.49 -14.20
CA HIS A 42 -12.02 4.06 -15.51
C HIS A 42 -12.25 5.07 -16.63
N SER A 43 -13.31 5.87 -16.55
CA SER A 43 -13.68 6.77 -17.64
C SER A 43 -13.03 8.15 -17.49
N TRP A 44 -12.74 8.60 -16.26
CA TRP A 44 -12.31 9.97 -16.00
C TRP A 44 -10.99 10.12 -15.24
N ALA A 45 -10.50 9.12 -14.50
CA ALA A 45 -9.33 9.34 -13.63
C ALA A 45 -8.06 9.72 -14.41
N GLY A 46 -7.88 9.21 -15.64
CA GLY A 46 -6.75 9.56 -16.49
C GLY A 46 -6.80 11.01 -17.00
N ASP A 47 -8.00 11.57 -17.20
CA ASP A 47 -8.19 12.92 -17.73
C ASP A 47 -7.66 14.00 -16.78
N VAL A 48 -7.56 13.69 -15.48
CA VAL A 48 -6.95 14.59 -14.48
C VAL A 48 -5.55 15.03 -14.89
N PHE A 49 -4.78 14.16 -15.53
CA PHE A 49 -3.41 14.44 -15.96
C PHE A 49 -3.32 15.13 -17.32
N ALA A 50 -4.43 15.31 -18.01
CA ALA A 50 -4.53 16.12 -19.24
C ALA A 50 -5.03 17.56 -18.96
N GLU A 51 -5.40 17.87 -17.73
CA GLU A 51 -5.88 19.19 -17.32
C GLU A 51 -4.78 20.27 -17.42
N ASP A 52 -5.18 21.49 -17.76
CA ASP A 52 -4.31 22.68 -17.74
C ASP A 52 -4.12 23.18 -16.30
N LEU A 53 -3.51 22.32 -15.48
CA LEU A 53 -3.14 22.53 -14.09
C LEU A 53 -1.64 22.31 -13.93
N ASP A 54 -1.04 22.86 -12.88
CA ASP A 54 0.31 22.41 -12.52
C ASP A 54 0.27 20.95 -12.05
N VAL A 55 1.38 20.22 -12.27
CA VAL A 55 1.44 18.78 -12.00
C VAL A 55 1.17 18.45 -10.53
N ALA A 56 1.54 19.34 -9.59
CA ALA A 56 1.25 19.11 -8.18
C ALA A 56 -0.26 19.19 -7.89
N ASP A 57 -0.96 20.12 -8.53
CA ASP A 57 -2.41 20.26 -8.44
C ASP A 57 -3.14 19.11 -9.15
N GLN A 58 -2.63 18.59 -10.27
CA GLN A 58 -3.14 17.36 -10.89
C GLN A 58 -3.05 16.17 -9.92
N VAL A 59 -1.90 15.97 -9.27
CA VAL A 59 -1.72 14.90 -8.28
C VAL A 59 -2.67 15.07 -7.09
N ARG A 60 -2.83 16.29 -6.58
CA ARG A 60 -3.80 16.57 -5.49
C ARG A 60 -5.24 16.29 -5.92
N LEU A 61 -5.60 16.61 -7.17
CA LEU A 61 -6.91 16.34 -7.74
C LEU A 61 -7.15 14.83 -7.88
N ALA A 62 -6.19 14.08 -8.42
CA ALA A 62 -6.26 12.62 -8.54
C ALA A 62 -6.44 11.95 -7.17
N PHE A 63 -5.72 12.44 -6.17
CA PHE A 63 -5.87 12.00 -4.79
C PHE A 63 -7.23 12.37 -4.17
N GLY A 64 -7.78 13.54 -4.50
CA GLY A 64 -9.16 13.88 -4.15
C GLY A 64 -10.20 12.99 -4.83
N LEU A 65 -9.92 12.55 -6.05
CA LEU A 65 -10.76 11.60 -6.79
C LEU A 65 -10.70 10.20 -6.17
N LEU A 66 -9.51 9.75 -5.75
CA LEU A 66 -9.33 8.52 -4.99
C LEU A 66 -10.13 8.57 -3.69
N ASP A 67 -10.08 9.69 -2.98
CA ASP A 67 -10.83 9.83 -1.73
C ASP A 67 -12.35 9.81 -1.93
N LEU A 68 -12.81 10.24 -3.10
CA LEU A 68 -14.22 10.37 -3.46
C LEU A 68 -14.80 9.06 -4.01
N LEU A 69 -14.03 8.33 -4.80
CA LEU A 69 -14.45 7.09 -5.47
C LEU A 69 -14.05 5.83 -4.70
N ASP A 70 -12.99 5.91 -3.89
CA ASP A 70 -12.37 4.79 -3.17
C ASP A 70 -12.06 3.59 -4.08
N ASP A 71 -11.55 3.89 -5.28
CA ASP A 71 -11.34 2.91 -6.33
C ASP A 71 -9.86 2.81 -6.73
N TYR A 72 -9.36 1.56 -6.80
CA TYR A 72 -7.98 1.25 -7.16
C TYR A 72 -7.59 1.81 -8.53
N TRP A 73 -8.50 1.89 -9.50
CA TRP A 73 -8.14 2.37 -10.83
C TRP A 73 -7.61 3.81 -10.83
N VAL A 74 -8.05 4.65 -9.88
CA VAL A 74 -7.48 6.01 -9.72
C VAL A 74 -5.99 5.94 -9.40
N THR A 75 -5.54 4.94 -8.63
CA THR A 75 -4.12 4.74 -8.33
C THR A 75 -3.32 4.22 -9.53
N CYS A 76 -3.95 3.43 -10.42
CA CYS A 76 -3.34 3.04 -11.69
C CYS A 76 -3.03 4.25 -12.55
N GLU A 77 -3.96 5.20 -12.67
CA GLU A 77 -3.75 6.42 -13.46
C GLU A 77 -2.65 7.31 -12.86
N ILE A 78 -2.56 7.40 -11.52
CA ILE A 78 -1.43 8.05 -10.84
C ILE A 78 -0.11 7.36 -11.22
N ARG A 79 -0.08 6.02 -11.25
CA ARG A 79 1.11 5.26 -11.65
C ARG A 79 1.46 5.47 -13.11
N PHE A 80 0.49 5.44 -14.02
CA PHE A 80 0.71 5.67 -15.44
C PHE A 80 1.24 7.09 -15.71
N ALA A 81 0.74 8.09 -14.98
CA ALA A 81 1.24 9.45 -15.07
C ALA A 81 2.72 9.56 -14.60
N ASP A 82 3.08 8.86 -13.53
CA ASP A 82 4.47 8.80 -13.02
C ASP A 82 5.45 8.16 -14.00
N GLU A 83 5.01 7.13 -14.73
CA GLU A 83 5.81 6.45 -15.76
C GLU A 83 5.76 7.13 -17.14
N SER A 84 4.93 8.17 -17.31
CA SER A 84 4.72 8.81 -18.60
C SER A 84 5.95 9.61 -19.07
N ALA A 85 5.92 10.08 -20.32
CA ALA A 85 6.96 10.95 -20.86
C ALA A 85 7.06 12.32 -20.14
N GLU A 86 6.02 12.70 -19.41
CA GLU A 86 5.94 13.94 -18.63
C GLU A 86 6.29 13.72 -17.15
N GLY A 87 6.41 12.45 -16.73
CA GLY A 87 6.88 12.06 -15.40
C GLY A 87 8.40 12.26 -15.19
N PRO A 88 8.90 12.03 -13.96
CA PRO A 88 8.17 11.53 -12.79
C PRO A 88 7.26 12.57 -12.14
N LEU A 89 6.27 12.12 -11.38
CA LEU A 89 5.43 13.02 -10.58
C LEU A 89 6.24 13.68 -9.45
N PRO A 90 5.82 14.86 -8.94
CA PRO A 90 6.46 15.50 -7.80
C PRO A 90 6.45 14.58 -6.56
N ALA A 91 7.63 14.07 -6.18
CA ALA A 91 7.77 13.04 -5.16
C ALA A 91 7.23 13.46 -3.78
N ASP A 92 7.43 14.73 -3.39
CA ASP A 92 6.91 15.27 -2.13
C ASP A 92 5.38 15.20 -2.10
N VAL A 93 4.71 15.64 -3.17
CA VAL A 93 3.25 15.64 -3.28
C VAL A 93 2.69 14.22 -3.37
N LEU A 94 3.33 13.37 -4.17
CA LEU A 94 2.94 11.97 -4.35
C LEU A 94 2.96 11.22 -3.01
N TRP A 95 4.12 11.21 -2.35
CA TRP A 95 4.31 10.43 -1.15
C TRP A 95 3.62 11.04 0.07
N ASP A 96 3.47 12.37 0.15
CA ASP A 96 2.60 12.98 1.15
C ASP A 96 1.14 12.54 0.97
N GLY A 97 0.67 12.41 -0.27
CA GLY A 97 -0.66 11.90 -0.56
C GLY A 97 -0.87 10.45 -0.08
N TYR A 98 0.11 9.57 -0.32
CA TYR A 98 0.07 8.21 0.22
C TYR A 98 0.13 8.19 1.75
N ARG A 99 1.07 8.92 2.36
CA ARG A 99 1.24 8.99 3.83
C ARG A 99 -0.04 9.47 4.52
N GLN A 100 -0.67 10.55 4.03
CA GLN A 100 -1.90 11.08 4.61
C GLN A 100 -3.04 10.06 4.62
N ARG A 101 -3.21 9.29 3.54
CA ARG A 101 -4.26 8.27 3.45
C ARG A 101 -3.96 7.09 4.36
N LEU A 102 -2.72 6.61 4.36
CA LEU A 102 -2.27 5.56 5.28
C LEU A 102 -2.43 5.95 6.76
N GLU A 103 -2.42 7.24 7.09
CA GLU A 103 -2.66 7.78 8.43
C GLU A 103 -4.16 7.95 8.78
N ALA A 104 -5.07 7.91 7.80
CA ALA A 104 -6.49 8.15 7.99
C ALA A 104 -7.19 7.02 8.78
N ASP A 105 -8.32 7.33 9.43
CA ASP A 105 -9.10 6.38 10.26
C ASP A 105 -10.05 5.48 9.43
N ARG A 106 -10.20 5.76 8.15
CA ARG A 106 -10.97 4.92 7.21
C ARG A 106 -10.15 3.76 6.67
N ASP A 107 -10.82 2.81 6.05
CA ASP A 107 -10.16 1.78 5.24
C ASP A 107 -9.42 2.41 4.06
N VAL A 108 -8.37 1.74 3.61
CA VAL A 108 -7.44 2.23 2.58
C VAL A 108 -7.02 1.12 1.63
N GLU A 109 -7.91 0.16 1.39
CA GLU A 109 -7.63 -1.04 0.58
C GLU A 109 -7.01 -0.68 -0.77
N ALA A 110 -7.60 0.27 -1.50
CA ALA A 110 -7.06 0.75 -2.79
C ALA A 110 -5.61 1.28 -2.66
N VAL A 111 -5.30 2.00 -1.58
CA VAL A 111 -3.96 2.57 -1.33
C VAL A 111 -2.96 1.47 -0.99
N THR A 112 -3.31 0.54 -0.10
CA THR A 112 -2.41 -0.56 0.28
C THR A 112 -2.22 -1.56 -0.83
N TYR A 113 -3.26 -1.79 -1.65
CA TYR A 113 -3.16 -2.64 -2.82
C TYR A 113 -2.30 -1.99 -3.90
N SER A 114 -2.46 -0.68 -4.16
CA SER A 114 -1.56 0.05 -5.05
C SER A 114 -0.11 -0.01 -4.59
N LEU A 115 0.16 0.25 -3.30
CA LEU A 115 1.51 0.09 -2.73
C LEU A 115 2.08 -1.29 -2.99
N TRP A 116 1.27 -2.33 -2.81
CA TRP A 116 1.69 -3.71 -3.07
C TRP A 116 2.02 -3.90 -4.56
N VAL A 117 1.05 -3.74 -5.47
CA VAL A 117 1.18 -4.12 -6.89
C VAL A 117 1.94 -3.11 -7.77
N ASP A 118 1.71 -1.81 -7.58
CA ASP A 118 2.23 -0.77 -8.50
C ASP A 118 3.62 -0.30 -8.09
N TRP A 119 3.94 -0.37 -6.79
CA TRP A 119 5.16 0.24 -6.24
C TRP A 119 6.12 -0.79 -5.63
N PHE A 120 5.64 -1.70 -4.78
CA PHE A 120 6.53 -2.63 -4.08
C PHE A 120 6.96 -3.82 -4.93
N GLU A 121 6.10 -4.32 -5.82
CA GLU A 121 6.47 -5.38 -6.79
C GLU A 121 7.45 -4.87 -7.86
N ASP A 122 7.42 -3.58 -8.20
CA ASP A 122 8.35 -3.01 -9.15
C ASP A 122 9.75 -2.78 -8.52
N HIS A 123 10.71 -3.61 -8.94
CA HIS A 123 12.11 -3.51 -8.52
C HIS A 123 12.78 -2.14 -8.73
N THR A 124 12.25 -1.29 -9.62
CA THR A 124 12.82 0.05 -9.86
C THR A 124 12.33 1.11 -8.85
N THR A 125 11.16 0.91 -8.24
CA THR A 125 10.53 1.87 -7.33
C THR A 125 10.35 1.34 -5.90
N SER A 126 10.33 0.03 -5.69
CA SER A 126 10.09 -0.62 -4.40
C SER A 126 10.91 -0.03 -3.25
N ALA A 127 12.21 0.22 -3.48
CA ALA A 127 13.10 0.77 -2.48
C ALA A 127 12.77 2.23 -2.11
N SER A 128 12.52 3.09 -3.10
CA SER A 128 12.19 4.49 -2.86
C SER A 128 10.78 4.63 -2.28
N ALA A 129 9.81 3.91 -2.82
CA ALA A 129 8.43 3.91 -2.32
C ALA A 129 8.38 3.49 -0.84
N PHE A 130 9.02 2.37 -0.47
CA PHE A 130 9.03 1.90 0.91
C PHE A 130 9.74 2.87 1.86
N ALA A 131 10.86 3.47 1.41
CA ALA A 131 11.56 4.50 2.18
C ALA A 131 10.66 5.72 2.42
N GLU A 132 9.95 6.18 1.41
CA GLU A 132 9.10 7.37 1.47
C GLU A 132 7.85 7.16 2.34
N VAL A 133 7.16 6.03 2.22
CA VAL A 133 5.92 5.84 3.00
C VAL A 133 6.16 5.43 4.46
N LEU A 134 7.33 4.89 4.79
CA LEU A 134 7.66 4.49 6.17
C LEU A 134 9.15 4.52 6.52
N GLY A 135 10.02 4.01 5.64
CA GLY A 135 11.40 3.69 6.01
C GLY A 135 12.21 4.88 6.55
N ASN A 136 12.02 6.08 5.99
CA ASN A 136 12.68 7.31 6.42
C ASN A 136 12.19 7.81 7.79
N ASP A 137 10.97 7.44 8.19
CA ASP A 137 10.29 7.98 9.36
C ASP A 137 10.15 6.98 10.53
N ILE A 138 10.54 5.71 10.35
CA ILE A 138 10.25 4.65 11.32
C ILE A 138 10.80 4.93 12.74
N ASP A 139 11.98 5.54 12.85
CA ASP A 139 12.52 5.96 14.14
C ASP A 139 11.61 7.01 14.83
N HIS A 140 11.05 7.94 14.06
CA HIS A 140 10.09 8.92 14.59
C HIS A 140 8.81 8.23 15.09
N VAL A 141 8.29 7.26 14.32
CA VAL A 141 7.10 6.48 14.71
C VAL A 141 7.32 5.76 16.04
N VAL A 142 8.44 5.05 16.17
CA VAL A 142 8.78 4.25 17.37
C VAL A 142 8.96 5.14 18.62
N ASN A 143 9.51 6.33 18.44
CA ASN A 143 9.79 7.27 19.54
C ASN A 143 8.55 8.08 19.97
N ASN A 144 7.73 8.56 19.02
CA ASN A 144 6.63 9.47 19.32
C ASN A 144 5.26 8.79 19.42
N ARG A 145 5.06 7.67 18.70
CA ARG A 145 3.89 6.77 18.84
C ARG A 145 2.55 7.49 18.70
N SER A 146 2.45 8.47 17.81
CA SER A 146 1.15 9.07 17.50
C SER A 146 0.26 8.05 16.79
N GLU A 147 -1.04 8.05 17.09
CA GLU A 147 -1.98 7.09 16.52
C GLU A 147 -1.99 7.09 14.97
N PRO A 148 -1.98 8.24 14.27
CA PRO A 148 -1.91 8.23 12.81
C PRO A 148 -0.64 7.58 12.28
N ALA A 149 0.51 7.87 12.88
CA ALA A 149 1.79 7.29 12.47
C ALA A 149 1.84 5.77 12.73
N LEU A 150 1.21 5.29 13.82
CA LEU A 150 1.08 3.86 14.09
C LEU A 150 0.16 3.17 13.08
N ARG A 151 -0.95 3.79 12.67
CA ARG A 151 -1.80 3.25 11.60
C ARG A 151 -1.02 3.10 10.30
N ARG A 152 -0.30 4.15 9.88
CA ARG A 152 0.56 4.12 8.70
C ARG A 152 1.60 3.01 8.79
N ALA A 153 2.32 2.92 9.90
CA ALA A 153 3.34 1.90 10.09
C ALA A 153 2.77 0.48 10.04
N ASN A 154 1.64 0.20 10.71
CA ASN A 154 1.00 -1.11 10.62
C ASN A 154 0.64 -1.45 9.18
N ARG A 155 -0.05 -0.56 8.47
CA ARG A 155 -0.49 -0.79 7.09
C ARG A 155 0.67 -1.07 6.14
N VAL A 156 1.71 -0.24 6.17
CA VAL A 156 2.89 -0.40 5.30
C VAL A 156 3.66 -1.69 5.63
N LEU A 157 3.85 -2.00 6.92
CA LEU A 157 4.53 -3.24 7.32
C LEU A 157 3.74 -4.46 6.84
N GLU A 158 2.41 -4.46 6.99
CA GLU A 158 1.54 -5.56 6.55
C GLU A 158 1.59 -5.80 5.04
N CYS A 159 1.58 -4.75 4.21
CA CYS A 159 1.62 -4.91 2.74
C CYS A 159 3.03 -4.94 2.13
N SER A 160 4.10 -4.86 2.94
CA SER A 160 5.50 -4.85 2.45
C SER A 160 6.06 -6.21 1.99
N GLY A 161 5.19 -7.18 1.70
CA GLY A 161 5.56 -8.52 1.21
C GLY A 161 6.57 -8.48 0.05
N PRO A 162 6.27 -7.78 -1.07
CA PRO A 162 7.15 -7.71 -2.24
C PRO A 162 8.47 -6.99 -2.02
N VAL A 163 8.56 -6.13 -1.01
CA VAL A 163 9.75 -5.31 -0.76
C VAL A 163 10.93 -6.22 -0.44
N ARG A 164 12.03 -6.13 -1.18
CA ARG A 164 13.17 -7.04 -0.98
C ARG A 164 13.75 -6.94 0.43
N TRP A 165 14.21 -8.06 0.98
CA TRP A 165 14.75 -8.13 2.34
C TRP A 165 15.78 -7.04 2.70
N PRO A 166 16.83 -6.76 1.89
CA PRO A 166 17.83 -5.74 2.25
C PRO A 166 17.27 -4.32 2.37
N VAL A 167 16.12 -4.04 1.75
CA VAL A 167 15.43 -2.76 1.81
C VAL A 167 14.61 -2.66 3.11
N LYS A 168 13.82 -3.68 3.44
CA LYS A 168 12.90 -3.64 4.58
C LYS A 168 13.52 -4.01 5.92
N GLU A 169 14.62 -4.78 5.93
CA GLU A 169 15.24 -5.27 7.18
C GLU A 169 15.59 -4.14 8.17
N PRO A 170 16.23 -3.02 7.78
CA PRO A 170 16.55 -1.95 8.73
C PRO A 170 15.29 -1.37 9.39
N THR A 171 14.25 -1.13 8.60
CA THR A 171 12.96 -0.64 9.09
C THR A 171 12.28 -1.64 10.01
N TYR A 172 12.31 -2.93 9.66
CA TYR A 172 11.75 -4.01 10.49
C TYR A 172 12.47 -4.11 11.85
N ARG A 173 13.81 -4.02 11.86
CA ARG A 173 14.60 -4.02 13.11
C ARG A 173 14.32 -2.81 13.98
N THR A 174 14.06 -1.64 13.39
CA THR A 174 13.64 -0.46 14.17
C THR A 174 12.23 -0.64 14.71
N ALA A 175 11.28 -1.09 13.89
CA ALA A 175 9.90 -1.35 14.28
C ALA A 175 9.78 -2.39 15.41
N LEU A 176 10.66 -3.39 15.45
CA LEU A 176 10.74 -4.42 16.49
C LEU A 176 10.84 -3.83 17.91
N ARG A 177 11.38 -2.61 18.07
CA ARG A 177 11.48 -1.92 19.36
C ARG A 177 10.11 -1.52 19.95
N LEU A 178 9.04 -1.60 19.17
CA LEU A 178 7.68 -1.25 19.57
C LEU A 178 6.74 -2.46 19.45
N PRO A 179 6.35 -3.11 20.57
CA PRO A 179 5.48 -4.28 20.57
C PRO A 179 4.16 -4.11 19.81
N ALA A 180 3.60 -2.90 19.78
CA ALA A 180 2.37 -2.61 19.04
C ALA A 180 2.47 -2.86 17.52
N LEU A 181 3.69 -2.94 16.96
CA LEU A 181 3.93 -3.21 15.54
C LEU A 181 4.26 -4.70 15.26
N HIS A 182 4.41 -5.53 16.29
CA HIS A 182 4.81 -6.93 16.12
C HIS A 182 3.82 -7.75 15.27
N PRO A 183 2.49 -7.60 15.41
CA PRO A 183 1.55 -8.28 14.51
C PRO A 183 1.73 -7.90 13.04
N ALA A 184 1.99 -6.62 12.75
CA ALA A 184 2.22 -6.14 11.39
C ALA A 184 3.55 -6.63 10.82
N LEU A 185 4.62 -6.69 11.63
CA LEU A 185 5.89 -7.31 11.24
C LEU A 185 5.72 -8.79 10.89
N PHE A 186 4.95 -9.54 11.69
CA PHE A 186 4.66 -10.93 11.40
C PHE A 186 3.92 -11.09 10.07
N LYS A 187 2.85 -10.32 9.85
CA LYS A 187 2.10 -10.34 8.58
C LYS A 187 2.98 -9.97 7.39
N GLY A 188 3.84 -8.97 7.54
CA GLY A 188 4.81 -8.58 6.51
C GLY A 188 5.77 -9.73 6.17
N LEU A 189 6.36 -10.41 7.17
CA LEU A 189 7.19 -11.60 6.96
C LEU A 189 6.42 -12.73 6.26
N LEU A 190 5.20 -13.02 6.72
CA LEU A 190 4.36 -14.06 6.14
C LEU A 190 4.02 -13.74 4.67
N ALA A 191 3.58 -12.52 4.38
CA ALA A 191 3.31 -12.05 3.04
C ALA A 191 4.56 -12.19 2.16
N SER A 192 5.73 -11.78 2.66
CA SER A 192 7.01 -11.89 1.94
C SER A 192 7.35 -13.32 1.54
N PHE A 193 7.05 -14.30 2.39
CA PHE A 193 7.26 -15.71 2.07
C PHE A 193 6.33 -16.19 0.96
N HIS A 194 5.11 -15.65 0.89
CA HIS A 194 4.12 -15.99 -0.15
C HIS A 194 4.14 -15.05 -1.36
N ASP A 195 5.10 -14.13 -1.42
CA ASP A 195 5.25 -13.16 -2.50
C ASP A 195 6.35 -13.58 -3.48
N VAL A 196 6.14 -13.30 -4.76
CA VAL A 196 7.10 -13.63 -5.82
C VAL A 196 8.40 -12.85 -5.63
N TYR A 197 8.31 -11.60 -5.17
CA TYR A 197 9.43 -10.67 -5.05
C TYR A 197 9.96 -10.53 -3.61
N GLY A 198 9.25 -11.10 -2.64
CA GLY A 198 9.52 -10.89 -1.21
C GLY A 198 10.79 -11.54 -0.65
N ASP A 199 11.48 -12.38 -1.43
CA ASP A 199 12.73 -13.11 -1.17
C ASP A 199 13.37 -12.77 0.21
N LEU A 200 12.97 -13.52 1.24
CA LEU A 200 13.49 -13.35 2.60
C LEU A 200 14.92 -13.87 2.71
N GLU A 201 15.72 -13.28 3.60
CA GLU A 201 16.94 -13.93 4.09
C GLU A 201 16.56 -14.83 5.29
N PRO A 202 16.54 -16.17 5.15
CA PRO A 202 15.86 -17.04 6.12
C PRO A 202 16.39 -16.91 7.54
N ALA A 203 17.72 -16.83 7.70
CA ALA A 203 18.34 -16.68 9.01
C ALA A 203 18.02 -15.32 9.66
N GLY A 204 18.05 -14.23 8.88
CA GLY A 204 17.71 -12.89 9.36
C GLY A 204 16.23 -12.77 9.71
N ALA A 205 15.35 -13.30 8.86
CA ALA A 205 13.91 -13.33 9.07
C ALA A 205 13.52 -14.18 10.30
N LEU A 206 14.13 -15.36 10.47
CA LEU A 206 13.90 -16.21 11.64
C LEU A 206 14.34 -15.52 12.93
N ALA A 207 15.53 -14.92 12.94
CA ALA A 207 16.03 -14.17 14.11
C ALA A 207 15.12 -12.98 14.48
N LEU A 208 14.49 -12.34 13.49
CA LEU A 208 13.49 -11.30 13.75
C LEU A 208 12.19 -11.88 14.30
N LEU A 209 11.69 -12.96 13.68
CA LEU A 209 10.47 -13.67 14.08
C LEU A 209 10.54 -14.21 15.53
N ASP A 210 11.73 -14.63 15.96
CA ASP A 210 11.98 -15.11 17.33
C ASP A 210 11.91 -14.00 18.40
N GLN A 211 12.00 -12.74 17.99
CA GLN A 211 11.94 -11.59 18.88
C GLN A 211 10.55 -10.94 18.95
N LEU A 212 9.60 -11.36 18.10
CA LEU A 212 8.24 -10.84 18.12
C LEU A 212 7.46 -11.39 19.32
N ASP A 213 6.84 -10.48 20.07
CA ASP A 213 5.90 -10.79 21.15
C ASP A 213 4.52 -11.05 20.54
N LEU A 214 4.29 -12.32 20.18
CA LEU A 214 3.06 -12.79 19.55
C LEU A 214 2.41 -13.87 20.42
N PRO A 215 1.06 -13.95 20.45
CA PRO A 215 0.39 -15.11 21.01
C PRO A 215 0.90 -16.40 20.39
N THR A 216 1.08 -17.44 21.20
CA THR A 216 1.49 -18.78 20.69
C THR A 216 0.46 -19.40 19.76
N THR A 217 -0.78 -18.90 19.79
CA THR A 217 -1.89 -19.30 18.92
C THR A 217 -1.97 -18.49 17.63
N THR A 218 -0.99 -17.61 17.35
CA THR A 218 -0.95 -16.87 16.08
C THR A 218 -0.88 -17.86 14.92
N GLN A 219 -1.90 -17.82 14.07
CA GLN A 219 -2.02 -18.67 12.89
C GLN A 219 -0.78 -18.52 12.01
N HIS A 220 -0.28 -19.64 11.48
CA HIS A 220 0.89 -19.71 10.58
C HIS A 220 2.25 -19.37 11.20
N LEU A 221 2.32 -19.06 12.49
CA LEU A 221 3.59 -18.75 13.16
C LEU A 221 4.53 -19.96 13.20
N ALA A 222 4.01 -21.15 13.49
CA ALA A 222 4.81 -22.37 13.58
C ALA A 222 5.34 -22.79 12.19
N GLU A 223 4.49 -22.70 11.17
CA GLU A 223 4.79 -23.03 9.79
C GLU A 223 5.84 -22.08 9.22
N LEU A 224 5.70 -20.76 9.45
CA LEU A 224 6.69 -19.78 9.02
C LEU A 224 8.05 -20.01 9.69
N ARG A 225 8.07 -20.30 11.01
CA ARG A 225 9.32 -20.67 11.71
C ARG A 225 9.96 -21.91 11.10
N HIS A 226 9.16 -22.93 10.77
CA HIS A 226 9.62 -24.18 10.20
C HIS A 226 10.31 -23.96 8.84
N VAL A 227 9.65 -23.27 7.91
CA VAL A 227 10.21 -23.05 6.56
C VAL A 227 11.46 -22.16 6.59
N LEU A 228 11.51 -21.15 7.46
CA LEU A 228 12.68 -20.29 7.59
C LEU A 228 13.86 -21.05 8.24
N ALA A 229 13.60 -21.91 9.23
CA ALA A 229 14.62 -22.75 9.85
C ALA A 229 15.21 -23.78 8.87
N ALA A 230 14.42 -24.24 7.90
CA ALA A 230 14.87 -25.08 6.79
C ALA A 230 15.60 -24.31 5.68
N GLY A 231 15.67 -22.98 5.75
CA GLY A 231 16.41 -22.13 4.81
C GLY A 231 15.62 -21.74 3.56
N HIS A 232 14.29 -21.84 3.57
CA HIS A 232 13.45 -21.43 2.44
C HIS A 232 13.19 -19.92 2.46
N SER A 233 13.51 -19.23 1.36
CA SER A 233 13.37 -17.78 1.24
C SER A 233 11.97 -17.33 0.83
N ASN A 234 11.26 -18.13 0.04
CA ASN A 234 9.85 -17.95 -0.32
C ASN A 234 9.23 -19.26 -0.85
N HIS A 235 7.91 -19.28 -0.92
CA HIS A 235 7.10 -20.39 -1.40
C HIS A 235 7.38 -20.72 -2.87
N TYR A 236 7.59 -19.72 -3.73
CA TYR A 236 7.80 -19.95 -5.17
C TYR A 236 9.09 -20.70 -5.50
N ARG A 237 10.13 -20.60 -4.67
CA ARG A 237 11.36 -21.38 -4.82
C ARG A 237 11.29 -22.75 -4.15
N SER A 238 10.29 -23.00 -3.32
CA SER A 238 10.14 -24.24 -2.53
C SER A 238 8.65 -24.50 -2.26
N PRO A 239 7.85 -24.82 -3.29
CA PRO A 239 6.39 -24.84 -3.20
C PRO A 239 5.87 -25.86 -2.18
N ASP A 240 6.52 -27.02 -2.10
CA ASP A 240 6.12 -28.09 -1.18
C ASP A 240 6.47 -27.80 0.29
N ALA A 241 7.40 -26.86 0.55
CA ALA A 241 7.92 -26.62 1.89
C ALA A 241 6.85 -26.10 2.87
N TRP A 242 5.89 -25.32 2.36
CA TRP A 242 4.79 -24.83 3.18
C TRP A 242 3.84 -25.95 3.59
N ASP A 243 3.45 -26.80 2.63
CA ASP A 243 2.57 -27.93 2.88
C ASP A 243 3.20 -28.95 3.85
N ASP A 244 4.52 -29.20 3.72
CA ASP A 244 5.30 -30.01 4.65
C ASP A 244 5.32 -29.41 6.06
N ALA A 245 5.47 -28.08 6.17
CA ALA A 245 5.42 -27.37 7.44
C ALA A 245 4.02 -27.48 8.08
N THR A 246 2.94 -27.26 7.32
CA THR A 246 1.56 -27.40 7.82
C THR A 246 1.30 -28.81 8.35
N ARG A 247 1.75 -29.85 7.63
CA ARG A 247 1.64 -31.25 8.11
C ARG A 247 2.44 -31.51 9.38
N SER A 248 3.61 -30.88 9.52
CA SER A 248 4.52 -31.10 10.64
C SER A 248 4.12 -30.32 11.91
N CYS A 249 3.39 -29.21 11.75
CA CYS A 249 2.98 -28.32 12.83
C CYS A 249 1.52 -28.53 13.29
N SER A 250 0.75 -29.35 12.58
CA SER A 250 -0.61 -29.79 12.97
C SER A 250 -0.58 -30.84 14.08
#